data_AF-A0A497FK53-F1
#
_entry.id   AF-A0A497FK53-F1
#
_cell.length_a   1.000
_cell.length_b   1.000
_cell.length_c   1.000
_cell.angle_alpha   90.00
_cell.angle_beta   90.00
_cell.angle_gamma   90.00
#
_symmetry.space_group_name_H-M   'P 1'
#
loop_
_entity.id
_entity.type
_entity.pdbx_description
1 polymer ?
#
loop_
_entity_poly.entity_id
_entity_poly.type
_entity_poly.pdbx_seq_one_letter_code
_entity_poly.pdbx_strand_id
1 'polypeptide(L)' 'MSEVKCSICGSREVLAKIEGKYYCFKCGAKILNEHIKRQIKRMKEEGLIPEKIEI' A
#
# COMPACT_ATOMS: atom_id res chain seq x y z
N MET A 1 -22.87 -16.43 4.17
CA MET A 1 -21.43 -16.18 3.93
C MET A 1 -21.21 -14.68 3.94
N SER A 2 -20.26 -14.17 4.73
CA SER A 2 -19.93 -12.74 4.72
C SER A 2 -19.27 -12.39 3.39
N GLU A 3 -19.83 -11.40 2.71
CA GLU A 3 -19.31 -10.93 1.43
C GLU A 3 -18.01 -10.14 1.65
N VAL A 4 -16.96 -10.49 0.90
CA VAL A 4 -15.66 -9.81 0.98
C VAL A 4 -15.79 -8.40 0.39
N LYS A 5 -15.38 -7.39 1.17
CA LYS A 5 -15.46 -5.97 0.81
C LYS A 5 -14.18 -5.24 1.18
N CYS A 6 -13.92 -4.14 0.47
CA CYS A 6 -12.84 -3.22 0.77
C CYS A 6 -13.02 -2.65 2.18
N SER A 7 -11.96 -2.74 2.98
CA SER A 7 -11.96 -2.32 4.39
C SER A 7 -12.01 -0.80 4.58
N ILE A 8 -11.91 -0.02 3.50
CA ILE A 8 -11.93 1.45 3.52
C ILE A 8 -13.23 2.00 2.95
N CYS A 9 -13.60 1.59 1.73
CA CYS A 9 -14.74 2.17 1.01
C CYS A 9 -15.93 1.21 0.84
N GLY A 10 -15.83 -0.04 1.31
CA GLY A 10 -16.90 -1.03 1.19
C GLY A 10 -17.11 -1.61 -0.20
N SER A 11 -16.31 -1.21 -1.21
CA SER A 11 -16.38 -1.77 -2.56
C SER A 11 -16.25 -3.29 -2.55
N ARG A 12 -17.09 -3.97 -3.34
CA ARG A 12 -17.05 -5.43 -3.57
C ARG A 12 -15.96 -5.83 -4.56
N GLU A 13 -15.41 -4.87 -5.31
CA GLU A 13 -14.30 -5.07 -6.25
C GLU A 13 -12.97 -5.13 -5.49
N VAL A 14 -12.83 -6.14 -4.64
CA VAL A 14 -11.60 -6.40 -3.89
C VAL A 14 -10.59 -7.08 -4.78
N LEU A 15 -9.34 -6.61 -4.76
CA LEU A 15 -8.24 -7.17 -5.55
C LEU A 15 -7.06 -7.65 -4.71
N ALA A 16 -6.90 -7.11 -3.50
CA ALA A 16 -5.74 -7.38 -2.66
C ALA A 16 -6.12 -7.63 -1.21
N LYS A 17 -5.30 -8.46 -0.54
CA LYS A 17 -5.31 -8.65 0.91
C LYS A 17 -3.97 -8.16 1.47
N ILE A 18 -4.01 -7.08 2.26
CA ILE A 18 -2.82 -6.44 2.85
C ILE A 18 -3.00 -6.51 4.37
N GLU A 19 -2.03 -7.11 5.08
CA GLU A 19 -2.06 -7.26 6.55
C GLU A 19 -3.40 -7.83 7.08
N GLY A 20 -3.96 -8.83 6.40
CA GLY A 20 -5.21 -9.47 6.80
C GLY A 20 -6.49 -8.76 6.35
N LYS A 21 -6.40 -7.51 5.86
CA LYS A 21 -7.53 -6.70 5.41
C LYS A 21 -7.68 -6.72 3.89
N TYR A 22 -8.90 -6.69 3.40
CA TYR A 22 -9.22 -6.69 1.97
C TYR A 22 -9.37 -5.27 1.42
N TYR A 23 -8.89 -5.02 0.21
CA TYR A 23 -8.90 -3.69 -0.42
C TYR A 23 -9.26 -3.76 -1.91
N CYS A 24 -10.01 -2.77 -2.38
CA CYS A 24 -10.14 -2.48 -3.80
C CYS A 24 -8.87 -1.80 -4.33
N PHE A 25 -8.70 -1.77 -5.65
CA PHE A 25 -7.55 -1.14 -6.31
C PHE A 25 -7.27 0.29 -5.78
N LYS A 26 -8.30 1.14 -5.77
CA LYS A 26 -8.18 2.56 -5.42
C LYS A 26 -7.66 2.78 -4.00
N CYS A 27 -8.13 1.97 -3.05
CA CYS A 27 -7.73 2.09 -1.65
C CYS A 27 -6.39 1.39 -1.38
N GLY A 28 -6.21 0.17 -1.91
CA GLY A 28 -4.98 -0.60 -1.75
C GLY A 28 -3.77 0.11 -2.34
N ALA A 29 -3.91 0.71 -3.53
CA ALA A 29 -2.83 1.43 -4.18
C ALA A 29 -2.37 2.66 -3.37
N LYS A 30 -3.29 3.38 -2.71
CA LYS A 30 -2.92 4.51 -1.84
C LYS A 30 -2.06 4.04 -0.66
N ILE A 31 -2.50 2.98 0.02
CA ILE A 31 -1.79 2.39 1.16
C ILE A 31 -0.39 1.93 0.73
N LEU A 32 -0.31 1.20 -0.39
CA LEU A 32 0.96 0.69 -0.89
C LEU A 32 1.92 1.82 -1.28
N ASN A 33 1.42 2.86 -1.98
CA ASN A 33 2.23 4.01 -2.36
C ASN A 33 2.78 4.77 -1.15
N GLU A 34 1.97 4.97 -0.11
CA GLU A 34 2.44 5.59 1.13
C GLU A 34 3.49 4.73 1.84
N HIS A 35 3.28 3.42 1.89
CA HIS A 35 4.22 2.47 2.49
C HIS A 35 5.56 2.49 1.77
N ILE A 36 5.55 2.35 0.44
CA ILE A 36 6.74 2.37 -0.41
C ILE A 36 7.50 3.70 -0.23
N LYS A 37 6.81 4.84 -0.27
CA LYS A 37 7.44 6.16 -0.03
C LYS A 37 8.15 6.23 1.33
N ARG A 38 7.52 5.71 2.39
CA ARG A 38 8.14 5.67 3.72
C ARG A 38 9.35 4.74 3.76
N GLN A 39 9.28 3.58 3.11
CA GLN A 39 10.40 2.65 3.01
C GLN A 39 11.58 3.28 2.26
N ILE A 40 11.34 3.90 1.11
CA ILE A 40 12.37 4.61 0.33
C ILE A 40 13.03 5.69 1.19
N LYS A 41 12.24 6.49 1.92
CA LYS A 41 12.77 7.54 2.80
C LYS A 41 13.72 6.96 3.85
N ARG A 42 13.33 5.85 4.51
CA ARG A 42 14.18 5.17 5.49
C ARG A 42 15.45 4.59 4.86
N MET A 43 15.33 3.95 3.70
CA MET A 43 16.48 3.40 2.99
C MET A 43 17.48 4.50 2.60
N LYS A 44 17.01 5.72 2.27
CA LYS A 44 17.89 6.87 2.05
C LYS A 44 18.58 7.31 3.35
N GLU A 45 17.84 7.43 4.44
CA GLU A 45 18.36 7.82 5.77
C GLU A 45 19.38 6.81 6.31
N GLU A 46 19.20 5.52 6.03
CA GLU A 46 20.09 4.42 6.43
C GLU A 46 21.28 4.23 5.48
N GLY A 47 21.36 5.01 4.39
CA GLY A 47 22.43 4.90 3.39
C GLY A 47 22.38 3.63 2.53
N LEU A 48 21.24 2.93 2.51
CA LEU A 48 21.03 1.71 1.72
C LEU A 48 20.85 2.02 0.23
N ILE A 49 20.37 3.22 -0.10
CA ILE A 49 20.19 3.68 -1.47
C ILE A 49 20.64 5.14 -1.63
N PRO A 50 21.08 5.56 -2.84
CA PRO A 50 21.39 6.96 -3.12
C PRO A 50 20.24 7.92 -2.80
N GLU A 51 20.59 9.07 -2.23
CA GLU A 51 19.64 10.13 -1.88
C GLU A 51 18.89 10.68 -3.11
N LYS A 52 19.56 10.68 -4.27
CA LYS A 52 19.07 11.19 -5.56
C LYS A 52 18.49 10.12 -6.49
N ILE A 53 17.90 9.05 -5.93
CA ILE A 53 17.09 8.13 -6.73
C ILE A 53 15.71 8.74 -7.01
N GLU A 54 15.36 8.79 -8.29
CA GLU A 54 14.03 9.11 -8.82
C GLU A 54 13.23 7.81 -9.01
N ILE A 55 11.95 7.82 -8.58
CA ILE A 55 11.02 6.67 -8.59
C ILE A 55 9.67 7.15 -9.07
#